data_AF-A0A813BM38-F1
#
_entry.id   AF-A0A813BM38-F1
#
_cell.length_a   1.000
_cell.length_b   1.000
_cell.length_c   1.000
_cell.angle_alpha   90.00
_cell.angle_beta   90.00
_cell.angle_gamma   90.00
#
_symmetry.space_group_name_H-M   'P 1'
#
loop_
_entity.id
_entity.type
_entity.pdbx_description
1 polymer ?
#
loop_
_entity_poly.entity_id
_entity_poly.type
_entity_poly.pdbx_seq_one_letter_code
_entity_poly.pdbx_strand_id
1 'polypeptide(L)'
;EPLLLEVRTTLHSSAHPEIVVVGGRYGLGSKEFTPNCVLSIFENLAQDTPKPRFTVGINDDVTHLSLPVGPWLNVLPEGTTECMFYGLGSDGTVGANKSAVKMIALGTELHAQAYFEYDAKKSGGVTISHLRFGPKPIHAPYNVRAADYMAIHKQSYVQQYDMTRYLKPNAVCVINCSWDESELEAQLPAKMRKDLAAKQAKLFIIDATKIAVKAGLGKRINMIMQTVFFKLSAVMPYEEAVEMLKKSIKKMYGKKGDKVVNMNIAGVDAAIDGIIAVKIPASWGNLSTDEEAASAAARQVVYAKGPRMFPEVQDADQFAKQVQTPCNSLDGNSLPVSAFVPGGRVPCGTSQYEKRGIAINVPVVDMDKCTQCNKCSLICPHAAVRPFLMQPSRRAA
;
A
#
# COMPACT_ATOMS: atom_id res chain seq x y z
N GLU A 1 9.45 0.06 -31.67
CA GLU A 1 8.05 0.24 -31.22
C GLU A 1 7.40 1.17 -32.23
N PRO A 2 6.06 1.14 -32.45
CA PRO A 2 5.42 1.85 -33.56
C PRO A 2 5.82 3.33 -33.67
N LEU A 3 5.69 4.09 -32.57
CA LEU A 3 6.04 5.52 -32.54
C LEU A 3 7.53 5.78 -32.84
N LEU A 4 8.44 4.90 -32.40
CA LEU A 4 9.87 5.02 -32.72
C LEU A 4 10.10 4.87 -34.23
N LEU A 5 9.40 3.92 -34.87
CA LEU A 5 9.52 3.71 -36.30
C LEU A 5 8.96 4.89 -37.09
N GLU A 6 7.81 5.42 -36.67
CA GLU A 6 7.21 6.62 -37.27
C GLU A 6 8.16 7.81 -37.19
N VAL A 7 8.66 8.16 -35.99
CA VAL A 7 9.57 9.30 -35.79
C VAL A 7 10.85 9.14 -36.61
N ARG A 8 11.47 7.96 -36.61
CA ARG A 8 12.68 7.71 -37.42
C ARG A 8 12.41 7.82 -38.92
N THR A 9 11.28 7.28 -39.38
CA THR A 9 10.90 7.32 -40.80
C THR A 9 10.61 8.75 -41.24
N THR A 10 9.91 9.54 -40.42
CA THR A 10 9.64 10.95 -40.68
C THR A 10 10.95 11.74 -40.76
N LEU A 11 11.84 11.63 -39.78
CA LEU A 11 13.12 12.36 -39.78
C LEU A 11 14.00 11.99 -40.97
N HIS A 12 14.07 10.71 -41.32
CA HIS A 12 14.76 10.25 -42.51
C HIS A 12 14.14 10.84 -43.78
N SER A 13 12.80 10.85 -43.90
CA SER A 13 12.09 11.37 -45.08
C SER A 13 12.18 12.90 -45.19
N SER A 14 12.32 13.61 -44.06
CA SER A 14 12.50 15.06 -43.98
C SER A 14 13.97 15.51 -44.07
N ALA A 15 14.89 14.62 -44.43
CA ALA A 15 16.32 14.90 -44.58
C ALA A 15 17.01 15.48 -43.31
N HIS A 16 16.60 14.99 -42.14
CA HIS A 16 17.25 15.27 -40.84
C HIS A 16 17.92 14.04 -40.22
N PRO A 17 18.86 13.36 -40.92
CA PRO A 17 19.53 12.15 -40.41
C PRO A 17 20.50 12.43 -39.27
N GLU A 18 20.90 13.69 -39.05
CA GLU A 18 21.81 14.12 -38.00
C GLU A 18 21.20 14.04 -36.59
N ILE A 19 19.86 14.03 -36.49
CA ILE A 19 19.17 13.96 -35.21
C ILE A 19 19.24 12.54 -34.67
N VAL A 20 19.92 12.37 -33.52
CA VAL A 20 20.01 11.09 -32.83
C VAL A 20 18.65 10.71 -32.22
N VAL A 21 18.12 9.57 -32.64
CA VAL A 21 16.83 9.05 -32.14
C VAL A 21 17.02 7.72 -31.42
N VAL A 22 16.74 7.70 -30.12
CA VAL A 22 16.66 6.49 -29.29
C VAL A 22 15.21 6.11 -29.00
N GLY A 23 14.97 4.85 -28.62
CA GLY A 23 13.61 4.36 -28.33
C GLY A 23 13.50 3.60 -27.01
N GLY A 24 12.51 3.96 -26.21
CA GLY A 24 12.24 3.37 -24.91
C GLY A 24 10.87 2.69 -24.80
N ARG A 25 10.76 1.70 -23.92
CA ARG A 25 9.49 1.14 -23.44
C ARG A 25 9.28 1.49 -21.97
N TYR A 26 8.07 1.91 -21.62
CA TYR A 26 7.66 2.24 -20.25
C TYR A 26 6.19 1.87 -20.04
N GLY A 27 5.72 1.86 -18.79
CA GLY A 27 4.28 1.87 -18.48
C GLY A 27 3.49 0.59 -18.80
N LEU A 28 4.15 -0.49 -19.22
CA LEU A 28 3.47 -1.74 -19.56
C LEU A 28 2.72 -2.30 -18.34
N GLY A 29 1.44 -2.63 -18.51
CA GLY A 29 0.62 -3.14 -17.41
C GLY A 29 0.40 -2.12 -16.28
N SER A 30 0.38 -0.82 -16.59
CA SER A 30 0.32 0.27 -15.60
C SER A 30 1.55 0.33 -14.68
N LYS A 31 2.72 -0.13 -15.15
CA LYS A 31 3.97 0.06 -14.42
C LYS A 31 4.21 1.55 -14.17
N GLU A 32 4.57 1.91 -12.95
CA GLU A 32 4.83 3.29 -12.57
C GLU A 32 5.84 3.99 -13.49
N PHE A 33 5.48 5.18 -13.95
CA PHE A 33 6.33 6.07 -14.73
C PHE A 33 6.50 7.39 -13.97
N THR A 34 7.52 7.45 -13.13
CA THR A 34 7.77 8.56 -12.21
C THR A 34 8.67 9.64 -12.84
N PRO A 35 8.79 10.83 -12.23
CA PRO A 35 9.74 11.86 -12.69
C PRO A 35 11.18 11.34 -12.79
N ASN A 36 11.58 10.43 -11.91
CA ASN A 36 12.88 9.77 -11.97
C ASN A 36 13.08 8.94 -13.23
N CYS A 37 12.04 8.25 -13.72
CA CYS A 37 12.10 7.54 -14.98
C CYS A 37 12.35 8.51 -16.14
N VAL A 38 11.68 9.67 -16.11
CA VAL A 38 11.86 10.74 -17.11
C VAL A 38 13.29 11.29 -17.05
N LEU A 39 13.81 11.61 -15.87
CA LEU A 39 15.19 12.06 -15.69
C LEU A 39 16.19 11.05 -16.25
N SER A 40 15.99 9.76 -15.96
CA SER A 40 16.86 8.68 -16.45
C SER A 40 16.91 8.62 -17.98
N ILE A 41 15.81 8.96 -18.66
CA ILE A 41 15.75 9.04 -20.13
C ILE A 41 16.59 10.22 -20.63
N PHE A 42 16.47 11.39 -20.00
CA PHE A 42 17.27 12.56 -20.34
C PHE A 42 18.76 12.34 -20.07
N GLU A 43 19.11 11.70 -18.96
CA GLU A 43 20.49 11.33 -18.63
C GLU A 43 21.06 10.34 -19.65
N ASN A 44 20.28 9.35 -20.12
CA ASN A 44 20.70 8.47 -21.20
C ASN A 44 20.94 9.21 -22.52
N LEU A 45 20.08 10.18 -22.85
CA LEU A 45 20.23 11.02 -24.05
C LEU A 45 21.47 11.93 -23.99
N ALA A 46 21.89 12.33 -22.79
CA ALA A 46 23.04 13.19 -22.58
C ALA A 46 24.40 12.45 -22.61
N GLN A 47 24.40 11.11 -22.72
CA GLN A 47 25.64 10.33 -22.83
C GLN A 47 26.27 10.48 -24.21
N ASP A 48 27.59 10.29 -24.30
CA ASP A 48 28.32 10.28 -25.58
C ASP A 48 27.77 9.20 -26.53
N THR A 49 27.38 8.05 -25.99
CA THR A 49 26.73 6.96 -26.73
C THR A 49 25.44 6.54 -26.03
N PRO A 50 24.31 7.21 -26.29
CA PRO A 50 23.02 6.87 -25.68
C PRO A 50 22.59 5.44 -25.99
N LYS A 51 21.98 4.74 -25.02
CA LYS A 51 21.42 3.41 -25.28
C LYS A 51 20.29 3.52 -26.31
N PRO A 52 20.40 2.86 -27.49
CA PRO A 52 19.47 3.09 -28.61
C PRO A 52 18.10 2.45 -28.40
N ARG A 53 18.04 1.37 -27.62
CA ARG A 53 16.82 0.67 -27.22
C ARG A 53 16.88 0.38 -25.74
N PHE A 54 15.86 0.81 -24.99
CA PHE A 54 15.86 0.68 -23.54
C PHE A 54 14.48 0.38 -22.95
N THR A 55 14.47 -0.03 -21.68
CA THR A 55 13.29 -0.06 -20.81
C THR A 55 13.53 0.87 -19.62
N VAL A 56 12.47 1.36 -18.99
CA VAL A 56 12.59 2.18 -17.77
C VAL A 56 11.50 1.79 -16.77
N GLY A 57 11.86 1.81 -15.48
CA GLY A 57 10.97 1.41 -14.37
C GLY A 57 11.03 -0.07 -13.99
N ILE A 58 11.88 -0.88 -14.62
CA ILE A 58 12.16 -2.28 -14.26
C ILE A 58 13.66 -2.50 -14.07
N ASN A 59 14.03 -3.57 -13.38
CA ASN A 59 15.40 -4.09 -13.39
C ASN A 59 15.50 -5.25 -14.39
N ASP A 60 16.06 -4.97 -15.56
CA ASP A 60 16.31 -5.98 -16.60
C ASP A 60 17.75 -6.48 -16.51
N ASP A 61 17.94 -7.48 -15.66
CA ASP A 61 19.21 -8.18 -15.45
C ASP A 61 19.44 -9.34 -16.44
N VAL A 62 18.56 -9.50 -17.43
CA VAL A 62 18.65 -10.56 -18.45
C VAL A 62 19.14 -9.98 -19.77
N THR A 63 18.44 -8.98 -20.31
CA THR A 63 18.82 -8.32 -21.57
C THR A 63 19.53 -6.99 -21.38
N HIS A 64 19.66 -6.53 -20.14
CA HIS A 64 20.37 -5.31 -19.76
C HIS A 64 19.90 -4.07 -20.52
N LEU A 65 18.61 -4.01 -20.86
CA LEU A 65 18.00 -2.87 -21.55
C LEU A 65 17.50 -1.80 -20.59
N SER A 66 17.35 -2.10 -19.30
CA SER A 66 16.83 -1.14 -18.32
C SER A 66 17.81 0.00 -18.07
N LEU A 67 17.29 1.23 -18.06
CA LEU A 67 18.01 2.39 -17.55
C LEU A 67 18.01 2.38 -16.01
N PRO A 68 19.13 2.76 -15.35
CA PRO A 68 19.14 2.95 -13.91
C PRO A 68 18.22 4.10 -13.52
N VAL A 69 17.53 3.98 -12.38
CA VAL A 69 16.63 5.02 -11.86
C VAL A 69 17.18 5.54 -10.54
N GLY A 70 17.47 6.84 -10.50
CA GLY A 70 18.06 7.51 -9.32
C GLY A 70 17.09 7.73 -8.14
N PRO A 71 17.56 8.38 -7.06
CA PRO A 71 16.77 8.65 -5.84
C PRO A 71 15.63 9.64 -6.10
N TRP A 72 14.53 9.51 -5.34
CA TRP A 72 13.27 10.26 -5.55
C TRP A 72 13.47 11.75 -5.88
N LEU A 73 12.89 12.18 -7.01
CA LEU A 73 12.88 13.57 -7.46
C LEU A 73 11.47 14.15 -7.28
N ASN A 74 11.35 15.15 -6.40
CA ASN A 74 10.11 15.90 -6.25
C ASN A 74 10.03 17.00 -7.32
N VAL A 75 9.04 16.91 -8.21
CA VAL A 75 8.73 17.91 -9.25
C VAL A 75 7.38 18.59 -9.02
N LEU A 76 6.74 18.35 -7.87
CA LEU A 76 5.44 18.94 -7.56
C LEU A 76 5.58 20.43 -7.26
N PRO A 77 4.55 21.24 -7.59
CA PRO A 77 4.50 22.62 -7.16
C PRO A 77 4.63 22.75 -5.64
N GLU A 78 5.34 23.79 -5.21
CA GLU A 78 5.40 24.17 -3.79
C GLU A 78 4.00 24.37 -3.20
N GLY A 79 3.82 23.94 -1.95
CA GLY A 79 2.52 23.95 -1.27
C GLY A 79 1.61 22.76 -1.62
N THR A 80 2.09 21.76 -2.37
CA THR A 80 1.33 20.53 -2.60
C THR A 80 1.49 19.55 -1.43
N THR A 81 0.39 19.25 -0.75
CA THR A 81 0.30 18.21 0.28
C THR A 81 -0.01 16.86 -0.34
N GLU A 82 0.77 15.84 0.02
CA GLU A 82 0.60 14.47 -0.44
C GLU A 82 0.17 13.54 0.70
N CYS A 83 -0.89 12.76 0.49
CA CYS A 83 -1.47 11.90 1.51
C CYS A 83 -1.57 10.44 1.03
N MET A 84 -1.25 9.50 1.92
CA MET A 84 -1.39 8.06 1.67
C MET A 84 -2.29 7.40 2.72
N PHE A 85 -3.19 6.52 2.27
CA PHE A 85 -4.11 5.79 3.17
C PHE A 85 -4.08 4.31 2.85
N TYR A 86 -3.70 3.51 3.84
CA TYR A 86 -3.71 2.06 3.76
C TYR A 86 -4.97 1.52 4.41
N GLY A 87 -5.92 1.08 3.59
CA GLY A 87 -7.20 0.54 3.98
C GLY A 87 -7.35 -0.96 3.71
N LEU A 88 -8.35 -1.57 4.30
CA LEU A 88 -8.81 -2.92 4.02
C LEU A 88 -10.03 -2.88 3.09
N GLY A 89 -10.07 -3.76 2.09
CA GLY A 89 -11.22 -3.89 1.22
C GLY A 89 -12.53 -4.02 2.01
N SER A 90 -13.46 -3.09 1.76
CA SER A 90 -14.76 -2.95 2.45
C SER A 90 -14.77 -2.30 3.84
N ASP A 91 -13.68 -1.65 4.26
CA ASP A 91 -13.65 -0.85 5.51
C ASP A 91 -14.23 0.58 5.35
N GLY A 92 -14.40 1.03 4.11
CA GLY A 92 -14.94 2.35 3.75
C GLY A 92 -13.89 3.44 3.51
N THR A 93 -12.59 3.13 3.60
CA THR A 93 -11.47 4.08 3.42
C THR A 93 -11.51 4.78 2.07
N VAL A 94 -11.60 4.03 0.97
CA VAL A 94 -11.64 4.62 -0.38
C VAL A 94 -12.88 5.52 -0.57
N GLY A 95 -14.02 5.12 -0.02
CA GLY A 95 -15.24 5.94 -0.06
C GLY A 95 -15.11 7.24 0.72
N ALA A 96 -14.52 7.17 1.92
CA ALA A 96 -14.21 8.35 2.73
C ALA A 96 -13.24 9.28 2.00
N ASN A 97 -12.18 8.76 1.39
CA ASN A 97 -11.21 9.55 0.64
C ASN A 97 -11.83 10.23 -0.59
N LYS A 98 -12.69 9.54 -1.35
CA LYS A 98 -13.46 10.18 -2.44
C LYS A 98 -14.35 11.31 -1.93
N SER A 99 -14.94 11.14 -0.75
CA SER A 99 -15.74 12.19 -0.10
C SER A 99 -14.88 13.37 0.36
N ALA A 100 -13.73 13.09 0.97
CA ALA A 100 -12.77 14.10 1.43
C ALA A 100 -12.26 14.97 0.27
N VAL A 101 -11.87 14.33 -0.84
CA VAL A 101 -11.43 15.03 -2.06
C VAL A 101 -12.50 15.98 -2.58
N LYS A 102 -13.76 15.55 -2.62
CA LYS A 102 -14.89 16.40 -3.03
C LYS A 102 -15.12 17.54 -2.06
N MET A 103 -15.00 17.32 -0.76
CA MET A 103 -15.18 18.37 0.25
C MET A 103 -14.08 19.42 0.14
N ILE A 104 -12.83 19.00 0.01
CA ILE A 104 -11.70 19.94 -0.12
C ILE A 104 -11.80 20.73 -1.43
N ALA A 105 -12.08 20.07 -2.55
CA ALA A 105 -12.21 20.73 -3.85
C ALA A 105 -13.42 21.68 -3.96
N LEU A 106 -14.46 21.51 -3.12
CA LEU A 106 -15.63 22.39 -3.10
C LEU A 106 -15.57 23.45 -2.01
N GLY A 107 -14.81 23.21 -0.93
CA GLY A 107 -14.69 24.08 0.22
C GLY A 107 -13.42 24.95 0.22
N THR A 108 -12.52 24.75 -0.73
CA THR A 108 -11.25 25.49 -0.82
C THR A 108 -10.90 25.77 -2.29
N GLU A 109 -9.97 26.70 -2.51
CA GLU A 109 -9.39 26.99 -3.83
C GLU A 109 -8.30 25.98 -4.24
N LEU A 110 -8.11 24.89 -3.49
CA LEU A 110 -7.09 23.89 -3.79
C LEU A 110 -7.52 22.98 -4.93
N HIS A 111 -6.58 22.72 -5.83
CA HIS A 111 -6.69 21.61 -6.77
C HIS A 111 -6.53 20.29 -6.01
N ALA A 112 -7.38 19.32 -6.33
CA ALA A 112 -7.35 18.00 -5.73
C ALA A 112 -7.13 16.91 -6.78
N GLN A 113 -6.24 15.97 -6.49
CA GLN A 113 -5.99 14.77 -7.30
C GLN A 113 -6.15 13.54 -6.41
N ALA A 114 -6.75 12.48 -6.95
CA ALA A 114 -6.94 11.22 -6.23
C ALA A 114 -6.74 10.02 -7.15
N TYR A 115 -5.92 9.07 -6.69
CA TYR A 115 -5.75 7.77 -7.31
C TYR A 115 -5.91 6.67 -6.26
N PHE A 116 -6.45 5.52 -6.65
CA PHE A 116 -6.80 4.44 -5.74
C PHE A 116 -6.29 3.11 -6.29
N GLU A 117 -5.35 2.50 -5.59
CA GLU A 117 -4.88 1.15 -5.86
C GLU A 117 -5.76 0.15 -5.12
N TYR A 118 -6.18 -0.90 -5.82
CA TYR A 118 -6.95 -2.00 -5.26
C TYR A 118 -6.19 -3.30 -5.48
N ASP A 119 -6.23 -4.17 -4.47
CA ASP A 119 -5.77 -5.55 -4.59
C ASP A 119 -6.68 -6.36 -5.54
N ALA A 120 -6.12 -7.38 -6.19
CA ALA A 120 -6.87 -8.37 -6.96
C ALA A 120 -7.80 -9.23 -6.07
N LYS A 121 -7.52 -9.29 -4.76
CA LYS A 121 -8.34 -10.03 -3.79
C LYS A 121 -9.67 -9.31 -3.56
N LYS A 122 -10.77 -9.90 -4.03
CA LYS A 122 -12.15 -9.36 -3.93
C LYS A 122 -12.58 -8.99 -2.49
N SER A 123 -12.10 -9.73 -1.49
CA SER A 123 -12.44 -9.52 -0.07
C SER A 123 -11.18 -9.45 0.78
N GLY A 124 -11.12 -8.45 1.67
CA GLY A 124 -10.03 -8.25 2.62
C GLY A 124 -8.66 -8.03 1.96
N GLY A 125 -8.64 -7.57 0.70
CA GLY A 125 -7.42 -7.11 0.04
C GLY A 125 -7.00 -5.73 0.55
N VAL A 126 -5.75 -5.36 0.30
CA VAL A 126 -5.26 -4.02 0.65
C VAL A 126 -5.76 -2.99 -0.36
N THR A 127 -6.01 -1.77 0.11
CA THR A 127 -6.30 -0.62 -0.74
C THR A 127 -5.37 0.51 -0.35
N ILE A 128 -4.80 1.20 -1.34
CA ILE A 128 -3.89 2.33 -1.11
C ILE A 128 -4.50 3.54 -1.83
N SER A 129 -4.83 4.57 -1.06
CA SER A 129 -5.32 5.83 -1.63
C SER A 129 -4.18 6.83 -1.68
N HIS A 130 -3.98 7.43 -2.84
CA HIS A 130 -2.99 8.48 -3.11
C HIS A 130 -3.73 9.78 -3.37
N LEU A 131 -3.65 10.72 -2.44
CA LEU A 131 -4.31 12.01 -2.58
C LEU A 131 -3.26 13.11 -2.65
N ARG A 132 -3.53 14.14 -3.47
CA ARG A 132 -2.74 15.37 -3.51
C ARG A 132 -3.66 16.57 -3.49
N PHE A 133 -3.25 17.59 -2.74
CA PHE A 133 -3.96 18.87 -2.64
C PHE A 133 -2.95 20.00 -2.78
N GLY A 134 -3.21 21.00 -3.60
CA GLY A 134 -2.26 22.09 -3.80
C GLY A 134 -2.86 23.33 -4.47
N PRO A 135 -2.19 24.49 -4.36
CA PRO A 135 -2.69 25.76 -4.89
C PRO A 135 -2.58 25.88 -6.42
N LYS A 136 -1.88 24.96 -7.08
CA LYS A 136 -1.68 24.93 -8.53
C LYS A 136 -2.22 23.63 -9.13
N PRO A 137 -2.55 23.60 -10.44
CA PRO A 137 -2.94 22.38 -11.13
C PRO A 137 -1.92 21.24 -10.94
N ILE A 138 -2.42 20.04 -10.61
CA ILE A 138 -1.58 18.89 -10.25
C ILE A 138 -1.43 17.97 -11.48
N HIS A 139 -0.25 17.99 -12.09
CA HIS A 139 0.11 17.15 -13.24
C HIS A 139 1.04 15.99 -12.83
N ALA A 140 0.55 15.15 -11.91
CA ALA A 140 1.32 14.04 -11.35
C ALA A 140 0.61 12.69 -11.57
N PRO A 141 0.62 12.12 -12.78
CA PRO A 141 -0.03 10.84 -13.09
C PRO A 141 0.81 9.63 -12.62
N TYR A 142 1.28 9.69 -11.37
CA TYR A 142 2.07 8.66 -10.69
C TYR A 142 1.69 8.60 -9.21
N ASN A 143 1.97 7.48 -8.56
CA ASN A 143 1.63 7.25 -7.16
C ASN A 143 2.41 8.18 -6.20
N VAL A 144 1.86 8.47 -5.03
CA VAL A 144 2.58 9.23 -4.00
C VAL A 144 3.79 8.40 -3.54
N ARG A 145 4.97 9.03 -3.54
CA ARG A 145 6.24 8.44 -3.11
C ARG A 145 6.87 9.18 -1.92
N ALA A 146 6.33 10.34 -1.56
CA ALA A 146 6.77 11.16 -0.45
C ALA A 146 5.53 11.81 0.20
N ALA A 147 4.98 11.16 1.23
CA ALA A 147 3.74 11.58 1.88
C ALA A 147 4.00 12.51 3.06
N ASP A 148 3.24 13.60 3.13
CA ASP A 148 3.14 14.52 4.27
C ASP A 148 2.20 13.96 5.35
N TYR A 149 1.22 13.15 4.94
CA TYR A 149 0.28 12.47 5.82
C TYR A 149 0.13 11.00 5.41
N MET A 150 0.25 10.08 6.36
CA MET A 150 0.03 8.64 6.15
C MET A 150 -0.91 8.08 7.22
N ALA A 151 -1.99 7.43 6.79
CA ALA A 151 -2.89 6.73 7.69
C ALA A 151 -2.92 5.23 7.42
N ILE A 152 -2.75 4.44 8.47
CA ILE A 152 -2.76 2.98 8.47
C ILE A 152 -4.03 2.54 9.19
N HIS A 153 -5.09 2.23 8.43
CA HIS A 153 -6.41 1.95 9.00
C HIS A 153 -6.55 0.51 9.54
N LYS A 154 -5.53 -0.33 9.36
CA LYS A 154 -5.52 -1.72 9.80
C LYS A 154 -4.20 -2.07 10.48
N GLN A 155 -4.25 -2.35 11.78
CA GLN A 155 -3.06 -2.66 12.58
C GLN A 155 -2.18 -3.79 12.01
N SER A 156 -2.76 -4.82 11.39
CA SER A 156 -1.98 -5.95 10.86
C SER A 156 -1.01 -5.55 9.75
N TYR A 157 -1.25 -4.43 9.08
CA TYR A 157 -0.36 -3.94 8.02
C TYR A 157 0.97 -3.44 8.54
N VAL A 158 1.04 -3.02 9.81
CA VAL A 158 2.27 -2.54 10.47
C VAL A 158 3.39 -3.57 10.35
N GLN A 159 3.07 -4.86 10.49
CA GLN A 159 4.04 -5.96 10.42
C GLN A 159 4.19 -6.53 9.00
N GLN A 160 3.26 -6.25 8.09
CA GLN A 160 3.22 -6.86 6.76
C GLN A 160 3.86 -5.98 5.67
N TYR A 161 3.76 -4.65 5.80
CA TYR A 161 4.12 -3.73 4.74
C TYR A 161 5.13 -2.68 5.20
N ASP A 162 6.14 -2.44 4.36
CA ASP A 162 7.02 -1.28 4.53
C ASP A 162 6.34 -0.01 4.00
N MET A 163 5.50 0.60 4.84
CA MET A 163 4.75 1.80 4.47
C MET A 163 5.58 3.07 4.71
N THR A 164 6.35 3.09 5.81
CA THR A 164 7.11 4.28 6.25
C THR A 164 8.24 4.68 5.32
N ARG A 165 8.65 3.83 4.36
CA ARG A 165 9.59 4.21 3.29
C ARG A 165 9.13 5.43 2.49
N TYR A 166 7.82 5.67 2.39
CA TYR A 166 7.26 6.82 1.66
C TYR A 166 6.98 8.05 2.53
N LEU A 167 7.29 8.05 3.83
CA LEU A 167 7.12 9.26 4.65
C LEU A 167 8.16 10.33 4.32
N LYS A 168 7.71 11.59 4.23
CA LYS A 168 8.59 12.77 4.27
C LYS A 168 9.13 13.01 5.70
N PRO A 169 10.21 13.78 5.85
CA PRO A 169 10.58 14.35 7.14
C PRO A 169 9.42 15.18 7.73
N ASN A 170 9.23 15.12 9.04
CA ASN A 170 8.18 15.81 9.82
C ASN A 170 6.73 15.43 9.44
N ALA A 171 6.55 14.38 8.64
CA ALA A 171 5.24 13.91 8.20
C ALA A 171 4.40 13.35 9.36
N VAL A 172 3.08 13.42 9.20
CA VAL A 172 2.11 12.82 10.13
C VAL A 172 1.92 11.35 9.78
N CYS A 173 2.03 10.47 10.79
CA CYS A 173 1.71 9.05 10.68
C CYS A 173 0.62 8.69 11.68
N VAL A 174 -0.49 8.12 11.22
CA VAL A 174 -1.63 7.73 12.05
C VAL A 174 -1.83 6.22 11.95
N ILE A 175 -1.90 5.53 13.09
CA ILE A 175 -2.15 4.08 13.14
C ILE A 175 -3.48 3.82 13.86
N ASN A 176 -4.40 3.13 13.18
CA ASN A 176 -5.59 2.57 13.82
C ASN A 176 -5.25 1.22 14.45
N CYS A 177 -5.14 1.18 15.77
CA CYS A 177 -4.80 0.00 16.55
C CYS A 177 -5.49 0.02 17.92
N SER A 178 -5.60 -1.15 18.54
CA SER A 178 -6.07 -1.29 19.92
C SER A 178 -4.96 -1.20 20.97
N TRP A 179 -3.73 -0.88 20.54
CA TRP A 179 -2.56 -0.80 21.41
C TRP A 179 -2.50 0.53 22.16
N ASP A 180 -1.93 0.50 23.36
CA ASP A 180 -1.55 1.70 24.10
C ASP A 180 -0.09 2.09 23.81
N GLU A 181 0.32 3.30 24.22
CA GLU A 181 1.67 3.84 23.95
C GLU A 181 2.80 2.91 24.43
N SER A 182 2.61 2.24 25.57
CA SER A 182 3.59 1.30 26.14
C SER A 182 3.78 0.01 25.33
N GLU A 183 2.79 -0.36 24.51
CA GLU A 183 2.84 -1.59 23.71
C GLU A 183 3.49 -1.36 22.34
N LEU A 184 3.59 -0.11 21.88
CA LEU A 184 4.05 0.23 20.53
C LEU A 184 5.46 -0.26 20.25
N GLU A 185 6.37 -0.18 21.21
CA GLU A 185 7.75 -0.61 20.98
C GLU A 185 7.86 -2.11 20.65
N ALA A 186 7.02 -2.94 21.27
CA ALA A 186 6.97 -4.37 20.99
C ALA A 186 6.23 -4.70 19.69
N GLN A 187 5.27 -3.86 19.29
CA GLN A 187 4.40 -4.13 18.13
C GLN A 187 4.95 -3.56 16.82
N LEU A 188 5.64 -2.42 16.87
CA LEU A 188 6.19 -1.74 15.69
C LEU A 188 7.52 -2.38 15.30
N PRO A 189 7.66 -2.85 14.03
CA PRO A 189 8.92 -3.40 13.55
C PRO A 189 10.08 -2.41 13.68
N ALA A 190 11.28 -2.93 13.95
CA ALA A 190 12.53 -2.17 14.07
C ALA A 190 12.69 -1.12 12.95
N LYS A 191 12.55 -1.52 11.68
CA LYS A 191 12.64 -0.57 10.56
C LYS A 191 11.61 0.56 10.63
N MET A 192 10.37 0.27 11.01
CA MET A 192 9.33 1.29 11.12
C MET A 192 9.69 2.30 12.23
N ARG A 193 10.13 1.81 13.39
CA ARG A 193 10.63 2.64 14.50
C ARG A 193 11.76 3.56 14.05
N LYS A 194 12.76 3.00 13.34
CA LYS A 194 13.89 3.75 12.77
C LYS A 194 13.47 4.80 11.75
N ASP A 195 12.58 4.46 10.82
CA ASP A 195 12.07 5.40 9.82
C ASP A 195 11.34 6.58 10.48
N LEU A 196 10.48 6.30 11.47
CA LEU A 196 9.71 7.31 12.18
C LEU A 196 10.64 8.26 12.95
N ALA A 197 11.65 7.73 13.64
CA ALA A 197 12.64 8.53 14.37
C ALA A 197 13.53 9.36 13.42
N ALA A 198 14.12 8.73 12.39
CA ALA A 198 15.01 9.40 11.44
C ALA A 198 14.31 10.52 10.67
N LYS A 199 13.01 10.34 10.38
CA LYS A 199 12.18 11.35 9.70
C LYS A 199 11.52 12.33 10.66
N GLN A 200 11.74 12.24 11.98
CA GLN A 200 11.09 13.09 12.97
C GLN A 200 9.56 13.13 12.77
N ALA A 201 8.96 11.97 12.47
CA ALA A 201 7.55 11.87 12.16
C ALA A 201 6.68 12.26 13.36
N LYS A 202 5.49 12.78 13.11
CA LYS A 202 4.46 13.01 14.14
C LYS A 202 3.56 11.78 14.20
N LEU A 203 3.81 10.90 15.17
CA LEU A 203 3.07 9.65 15.32
C LEU A 203 1.81 9.85 16.17
N PHE A 204 0.68 9.36 15.66
CA PHE A 204 -0.59 9.32 16.37
C PHE A 204 -1.19 7.92 16.31
N ILE A 205 -1.84 7.51 17.39
CA ILE A 205 -2.61 6.27 17.45
C ILE A 205 -4.07 6.56 17.82
N ILE A 206 -4.97 5.68 17.38
CA ILE A 206 -6.40 5.74 17.71
C ILE A 206 -7.01 4.34 17.64
N ASP A 207 -7.85 3.99 18.60
CA ASP A 207 -8.70 2.79 18.50
C ASP A 207 -10.05 3.15 17.88
N ALA A 208 -10.06 3.33 16.55
CA ALA A 208 -11.28 3.67 15.83
C ALA A 208 -12.32 2.54 15.87
N THR A 209 -11.89 1.30 16.13
CA THR A 209 -12.81 0.15 16.25
C THR A 209 -13.61 0.23 17.54
N LYS A 210 -12.95 0.50 18.67
CA LYS A 210 -13.61 0.69 19.97
C LYS A 210 -14.55 1.89 19.94
N ILE A 211 -14.14 3.00 19.32
CA ILE A 211 -15.00 4.18 19.14
C ILE A 211 -16.22 3.82 18.28
N ALA A 212 -16.04 3.12 17.16
CA ALA A 212 -17.14 2.70 16.29
C ALA A 212 -18.12 1.77 17.00
N VAL A 213 -17.64 0.81 17.79
CA VAL A 213 -18.49 -0.10 18.57
C VAL A 213 -19.28 0.66 19.63
N LYS A 214 -18.64 1.56 20.37
CA LYS A 214 -19.30 2.40 21.39
C LYS A 214 -20.38 3.32 20.79
N ALA A 215 -20.15 3.83 19.58
CA ALA A 215 -21.12 4.63 18.83
C ALA A 215 -22.17 3.77 18.09
N GLY A 216 -22.10 2.44 18.17
CA GLY A 216 -22.99 1.48 17.52
C GLY A 216 -22.80 1.31 16.01
N LEU A 217 -21.71 1.85 15.44
CA LEU A 217 -21.36 1.74 14.01
C LEU A 217 -20.77 0.36 13.64
N GLY A 218 -20.50 -0.49 14.63
CA GLY A 218 -19.92 -1.82 14.46
C GLY A 218 -18.49 -1.72 13.92
N LYS A 219 -18.21 -2.38 12.78
CA LYS A 219 -16.87 -2.41 12.17
C LYS A 219 -16.52 -1.19 11.29
N ARG A 220 -17.38 -0.17 11.23
CA ARG A 220 -17.22 0.96 10.30
C ARG A 220 -16.41 2.08 10.96
N ILE A 221 -15.15 2.17 10.58
CA ILE A 221 -14.20 3.18 11.09
C ILE A 221 -14.07 4.41 10.19
N ASN A 222 -14.72 4.40 9.01
CA ASN A 222 -14.50 5.36 7.94
C ASN A 222 -14.74 6.82 8.34
N MET A 223 -15.83 7.14 9.04
CA MET A 223 -16.13 8.52 9.48
C MET A 223 -15.17 8.99 10.57
N ILE A 224 -14.74 8.07 11.45
CA ILE A 224 -13.78 8.36 12.53
C ILE A 224 -12.43 8.70 11.92
N MET A 225 -11.88 7.81 11.07
CA MET A 225 -10.58 8.03 10.43
C MET A 225 -10.59 9.24 9.48
N GLN A 226 -11.73 9.53 8.84
CA GLN A 226 -11.89 10.74 8.04
C GLN A 226 -11.82 12.02 8.89
N THR A 227 -12.40 11.99 10.09
CA THR A 227 -12.30 13.11 11.05
C THR A 227 -10.85 13.32 11.49
N VAL A 228 -10.14 12.22 11.79
CA VAL A 228 -8.71 12.25 12.13
C VAL A 228 -7.88 12.85 11.00
N PHE A 229 -8.16 12.48 9.75
CA PHE A 229 -7.51 13.09 8.59
C PHE A 229 -7.70 14.60 8.54
N PHE A 230 -8.93 15.10 8.67
CA PHE A 230 -9.17 16.55 8.64
C PHE A 230 -8.51 17.27 9.81
N LYS A 231 -8.46 16.65 10.99
CA LYS A 231 -7.79 17.24 12.16
C LYS A 231 -6.28 17.35 11.99
N LEU A 232 -5.64 16.30 11.45
CA LEU A 232 -4.18 16.15 11.51
C LEU A 232 -3.47 16.53 10.19
N SER A 233 -4.15 16.49 9.05
CA SER A 233 -3.52 16.83 7.76
C SER A 233 -3.41 18.34 7.50
N ALA A 234 -4.19 19.15 8.20
CA ALA A 234 -4.24 20.61 8.06
C ALA A 234 -4.47 21.12 6.62
N VAL A 235 -5.05 20.30 5.74
CA VAL A 235 -5.37 20.67 4.34
C VAL A 235 -6.50 21.70 4.23
N MET A 236 -7.33 21.81 5.27
CA MET A 236 -8.38 22.81 5.41
C MET A 236 -8.65 23.10 6.89
N PRO A 237 -9.29 24.24 7.23
CA PRO A 237 -9.69 24.54 8.61
C PRO A 237 -10.56 23.42 9.21
N TYR A 238 -10.26 23.03 10.44
CA TYR A 238 -10.88 21.87 11.06
C TYR A 238 -12.38 22.08 11.29
N GLU A 239 -12.76 23.26 11.74
CA GLU A 239 -14.13 23.63 12.07
C GLU A 239 -15.02 23.55 10.83
N GLU A 240 -14.54 24.07 9.69
CA GLU A 240 -15.22 23.97 8.40
C GLU A 240 -15.32 22.51 7.93
N ALA A 241 -14.23 21.74 8.07
CA ALA A 241 -14.21 20.34 7.69
C ALA A 241 -15.26 19.50 8.46
N VAL A 242 -15.37 19.71 9.77
CA VAL A 242 -16.34 19.01 10.62
C VAL A 242 -17.76 19.40 10.24
N GLU A 243 -18.02 20.68 9.98
CA GLU A 243 -19.34 21.13 9.55
C GLU A 243 -19.74 20.49 8.22
N MET A 244 -18.83 20.49 7.24
CA MET A 244 -19.04 19.83 5.94
C MET A 244 -19.25 18.32 6.09
N LEU A 245 -18.48 17.67 6.97
CA LEU A 245 -18.61 16.24 7.25
C LEU A 245 -19.97 15.91 7.87
N LYS A 246 -20.43 16.65 8.88
CA LYS A 246 -21.75 16.48 9.51
C LYS A 246 -22.89 16.72 8.50
N LYS A 247 -22.79 17.75 7.65
CA LYS A 247 -23.73 17.99 6.54
C LYS A 247 -23.75 16.81 5.55
N SER A 248 -22.59 16.27 5.20
CA SER A 248 -22.44 15.12 4.31
C SER A 248 -23.06 13.85 4.90
N ILE A 249 -22.85 13.59 6.19
CA ILE A 249 -23.48 12.49 6.94
C ILE A 249 -25.00 12.58 6.86
N LYS A 250 -25.58 13.77 7.11
CA LYS A 250 -27.04 13.99 7.03
C LYS A 250 -27.56 13.75 5.61
N LYS A 251 -26.84 14.20 4.58
CA LYS A 251 -27.21 13.98 3.17
C LYS A 251 -27.16 12.51 2.77
N MET A 252 -26.10 11.78 3.18
CA MET A 252 -25.90 10.38 2.81
C MET A 252 -26.81 9.41 3.58
N TYR A 253 -27.06 9.68 4.86
CA TYR A 253 -27.72 8.75 5.76
C TYR A 253 -29.09 9.22 6.25
N GLY A 254 -29.56 10.41 5.88
CA GLY A 254 -30.88 10.91 6.27
C GLY A 254 -32.03 9.97 5.90
N LYS A 255 -31.92 9.28 4.75
CA LYS A 255 -32.90 8.25 4.33
C LYS A 255 -32.93 7.00 5.22
N LYS A 256 -31.91 6.79 6.07
CA LYS A 256 -31.81 5.65 6.99
C LYS A 256 -32.32 5.98 8.41
N GLY A 257 -32.83 7.19 8.62
CA GLY A 257 -33.38 7.67 9.89
C GLY A 257 -32.34 8.34 10.80
N ASP A 258 -32.85 9.20 11.69
CA ASP A 258 -32.04 10.07 12.55
C ASP A 258 -31.12 9.28 13.49
N LYS A 259 -31.52 8.08 13.90
CA LYS A 259 -30.67 7.20 14.72
C LYS A 259 -29.33 6.93 14.04
N VAL A 260 -29.32 6.57 12.76
CA VAL A 260 -28.08 6.28 12.01
C VAL A 260 -27.25 7.54 11.82
N VAL A 261 -27.90 8.68 11.56
CA VAL A 261 -27.23 9.99 11.42
C VAL A 261 -26.52 10.36 12.74
N ASN A 262 -27.24 10.30 13.86
CA ASN A 262 -26.73 10.66 15.18
C ASN A 262 -25.60 9.72 15.63
N MET A 263 -25.66 8.43 15.30
CA MET A 263 -24.56 7.48 15.57
C MET A 263 -23.28 7.85 14.83
N ASN A 264 -23.37 8.31 13.57
CA ASN A 264 -22.20 8.76 12.83
C ASN A 264 -21.65 10.08 13.39
N ILE A 265 -22.52 11.02 13.74
CA ILE A 265 -22.12 12.30 14.37
C ILE A 265 -21.42 12.03 15.70
N ALA A 266 -21.96 11.16 16.55
CA ALA A 266 -21.33 10.76 17.81
C ALA A 266 -19.94 10.13 17.59
N GLY A 267 -19.78 9.34 16.52
CA GLY A 267 -18.47 8.79 16.13
C GLY A 267 -17.48 9.87 15.70
N VAL A 268 -17.92 10.90 14.96
CA VAL A 268 -17.10 12.07 14.58
C VAL A 268 -16.67 12.85 15.83
N ASP A 269 -17.60 13.14 16.72
CA ASP A 269 -17.32 13.93 17.93
C ASP A 269 -16.37 13.19 18.87
N ALA A 270 -16.54 11.89 19.05
CA ALA A 270 -15.66 11.06 19.87
C ALA A 270 -14.28 10.79 19.24
N ALA A 271 -14.10 11.05 17.93
CA ALA A 271 -12.85 10.77 17.24
C ALA A 271 -11.70 11.64 17.77
N ILE A 272 -11.96 12.92 18.06
CA ILE A 272 -10.93 13.88 18.50
C ILE A 272 -10.32 13.45 19.83
N ASP A 273 -11.17 13.14 20.80
CA ASP A 273 -10.77 12.74 22.15
C ASP A 273 -10.04 11.39 22.15
N GLY A 274 -10.22 10.59 21.09
CA GLY A 274 -9.55 9.31 20.91
C GLY A 274 -8.17 9.39 20.25
N ILE A 275 -7.74 10.56 19.75
CA ILE A 275 -6.41 10.72 19.14
C ILE A 275 -5.37 10.83 20.25
N ILE A 276 -4.41 9.91 20.25
CA ILE A 276 -3.28 9.93 21.18
C ILE A 276 -2.02 10.28 20.39
N ALA A 277 -1.39 11.40 20.77
CA ALA A 277 -0.08 11.78 20.23
C ALA A 277 1.01 10.99 20.96
N VAL A 278 1.83 10.25 20.20
CA VAL A 278 2.88 9.39 20.75
C VAL A 278 4.22 10.11 20.68
N LYS A 279 4.95 10.13 21.79
CA LYS A 279 6.31 10.67 21.78
C LYS A 279 7.26 9.60 21.25
N ILE A 280 7.90 9.86 20.11
CA ILE A 280 8.90 8.95 19.55
C ILE A 280 10.15 8.96 20.45
N PRO A 281 10.53 7.83 21.06
CA PRO A 281 11.75 7.74 21.86
C PRO A 281 12.99 7.90 20.99
N ALA A 282 14.01 8.59 21.50
CA ALA A 282 15.31 8.71 20.81
C ALA A 282 15.98 7.35 20.56
N SER A 283 15.71 6.35 21.40
CA SER A 283 16.21 4.97 21.24
C SER A 283 15.80 4.34 19.91
N TRP A 284 14.66 4.74 19.33
CA TRP A 284 14.21 4.21 18.04
C TRP A 284 15.12 4.62 16.87
N GLY A 285 15.89 5.71 17.01
CA GLY A 285 16.88 6.12 16.02
C GLY A 285 18.19 5.32 16.09
N ASN A 286 18.49 4.72 17.24
CA ASN A 286 19.75 4.04 17.55
C ASN A 286 19.48 2.58 17.92
N LEU A 287 18.90 1.81 16.98
CA LEU A 287 18.64 0.39 17.17
C LEU A 287 19.94 -0.42 17.18
N SER A 288 19.92 -1.57 17.86
CA SER A 288 21.09 -2.45 17.93
C SER A 288 21.40 -3.11 16.58
N THR A 289 22.67 -3.49 16.36
CA THR A 289 23.12 -4.19 15.14
C THR A 289 22.36 -5.48 14.87
N ASP A 290 21.89 -6.18 15.91
CA ASP A 290 21.13 -7.43 15.78
C ASP A 290 19.69 -7.19 15.30
N GLU A 291 19.04 -6.12 15.78
CA GLU A 291 17.72 -5.71 15.28
C GLU A 291 17.77 -5.21 13.83
N GLU A 292 18.86 -4.55 13.45
CA GLU A 292 19.10 -4.10 12.07
C GLU A 292 19.33 -5.29 11.13
N ALA A 293 20.15 -6.27 11.54
CA ALA A 293 20.42 -7.49 10.78
C ALA A 293 19.15 -8.35 10.61
N ALA A 294 18.33 -8.50 11.65
CA ALA A 294 17.06 -9.22 11.57
C ALA A 294 16.06 -8.57 10.60
N SER A 295 16.01 -7.23 10.57
CA SER A 295 15.16 -6.49 9.64
C SER A 295 15.66 -6.54 8.19
N ALA A 296 16.97 -6.64 7.95
CA ALA A 296 17.57 -6.73 6.62
C ALA A 296 17.46 -8.16 6.05
N ALA A 297 17.71 -9.18 6.88
CA ALA A 297 17.65 -10.59 6.50
C ALA A 297 16.24 -11.03 6.06
N ALA A 298 15.18 -10.46 6.64
CA ALA A 298 13.80 -10.72 6.24
C ALA A 298 13.47 -10.32 4.78
N ARG A 299 14.35 -9.57 4.10
CA ARG A 299 14.11 -9.02 2.75
C ARG A 299 15.14 -9.41 1.70
N GLN A 300 16.18 -10.14 2.08
CA GLN A 300 17.24 -10.53 1.14
C GLN A 300 16.90 -11.89 0.52
N VAL A 301 16.19 -11.86 -0.62
CA VAL A 301 16.04 -13.06 -1.44
C VAL A 301 17.33 -13.27 -2.21
N VAL A 302 18.12 -14.25 -1.79
CA VAL A 302 19.30 -14.69 -2.54
C VAL A 302 18.81 -15.52 -3.72
N TYR A 303 18.81 -14.92 -4.91
CA TYR A 303 18.65 -15.67 -6.14
C TYR A 303 19.91 -16.52 -6.33
N ALA A 304 19.75 -17.85 -6.33
CA ALA A 304 20.83 -18.73 -6.74
C ALA A 304 21.22 -18.34 -8.17
N LYS A 305 22.42 -17.78 -8.35
CA LYS A 305 23.05 -17.60 -9.66
C LYS A 305 23.39 -18.98 -10.21
N GLY A 306 22.37 -19.73 -10.63
CA GLY A 306 22.53 -20.90 -11.48
C GLY A 306 22.98 -20.47 -12.89
N PRO A 307 23.49 -21.41 -13.70
CA PRO A 307 23.83 -21.12 -15.10
C PRO A 307 22.60 -20.49 -15.78
N ARG A 308 22.83 -19.39 -16.50
CA ARG A 308 21.82 -18.55 -17.18
C ARG A 308 20.80 -19.38 -17.96
N MET A 309 19.75 -19.80 -17.28
CA MET A 309 18.53 -20.42 -17.79
C MET A 309 17.47 -20.08 -16.74
N PHE A 310 16.32 -19.57 -17.18
CA PHE A 310 15.13 -19.38 -16.35
C PHE A 310 14.96 -20.56 -15.38
N PRO A 311 14.53 -20.37 -14.12
CA PRO A 311 14.44 -21.49 -13.18
C PRO A 311 13.53 -22.56 -13.81
N GLU A 312 14.11 -23.67 -14.27
CA GLU A 312 13.39 -24.56 -15.19
C GLU A 312 12.19 -25.24 -14.53
N VAL A 313 12.12 -25.29 -13.19
CA VAL A 313 10.88 -25.46 -12.44
C VAL A 313 11.07 -24.84 -11.05
N GLN A 314 10.44 -23.70 -10.75
CA GLN A 314 10.21 -23.35 -9.34
C GLN A 314 9.08 -24.25 -8.82
N ASP A 315 9.33 -24.98 -7.75
CA ASP A 315 8.23 -25.59 -7.00
C ASP A 315 7.40 -24.51 -6.28
N ALA A 316 6.28 -24.92 -5.69
CA ALA A 316 5.36 -23.99 -5.04
C ALA A 316 6.00 -23.24 -3.85
N ASP A 317 6.94 -23.84 -3.13
CA ASP A 317 7.62 -23.24 -1.98
C ASP A 317 8.64 -22.20 -2.43
N GLN A 318 9.44 -22.53 -3.45
CA GLN A 318 10.41 -21.61 -4.05
C GLN A 318 9.73 -20.39 -4.64
N PHE A 319 8.67 -20.59 -5.42
CA PHE A 319 7.88 -19.48 -5.97
C PHE A 319 7.24 -18.65 -4.85
N ALA A 320 6.71 -19.30 -3.81
CA ALA A 320 6.13 -18.61 -2.68
C ALA A 320 7.14 -17.67 -2.00
N LYS A 321 8.35 -18.16 -1.72
CA LYS A 321 9.40 -17.39 -1.06
C LYS A 321 9.97 -16.28 -1.95
N GLN A 322 10.25 -16.58 -3.22
CA GLN A 322 11.03 -15.68 -4.09
C GLN A 322 10.20 -14.67 -4.87
N VAL A 323 8.92 -14.98 -5.15
CA VAL A 323 8.05 -14.15 -5.98
C VAL A 323 6.79 -13.75 -5.23
N GLN A 324 6.07 -14.72 -4.65
CA GLN A 324 4.78 -14.46 -4.01
C GLN A 324 4.91 -13.59 -2.77
N THR A 325 5.91 -13.83 -1.91
CA THR A 325 6.13 -13.07 -0.67
C THR A 325 6.47 -11.60 -0.95
N PRO A 326 7.42 -11.25 -1.85
CA PRO A 326 7.63 -9.86 -2.26
C PRO A 326 6.37 -9.20 -2.83
N CYS A 327 5.64 -9.89 -3.72
CA CYS A 327 4.39 -9.39 -4.28
C CYS A 327 3.32 -9.13 -3.20
N ASN A 328 3.12 -10.09 -2.30
CA ASN A 328 2.17 -9.98 -1.19
C ASN A 328 2.55 -8.88 -0.19
N SER A 329 3.83 -8.54 -0.07
CA SER A 329 4.35 -7.50 0.83
C SER A 329 4.43 -6.12 0.18
N LEU A 330 3.77 -5.94 -0.99
CA LEU A 330 3.79 -4.70 -1.79
C LEU A 330 5.19 -4.30 -2.27
N ASP A 331 6.06 -5.28 -2.50
CA ASP A 331 7.42 -5.10 -3.01
C ASP A 331 7.67 -5.82 -4.34
N GLY A 332 6.63 -6.34 -5.00
CA GLY A 332 6.77 -7.04 -6.29
C GLY A 332 7.43 -6.22 -7.41
N ASN A 333 7.48 -4.89 -7.28
CA ASN A 333 8.19 -4.02 -8.22
C ASN A 333 9.72 -4.11 -8.12
N SER A 334 10.27 -4.62 -7.02
CA SER A 334 11.72 -4.82 -6.83
C SER A 334 12.23 -6.09 -7.54
N LEU A 335 11.32 -7.00 -7.91
CA LEU A 335 11.67 -8.24 -8.60
C LEU A 335 12.27 -7.96 -9.99
N PRO A 336 13.47 -8.51 -10.29
CA PRO A 336 14.10 -8.35 -11.60
C PRO A 336 13.44 -9.24 -12.66
N VAL A 337 13.78 -9.01 -13.93
CA VAL A 337 13.28 -9.84 -15.05
C VAL A 337 13.63 -11.33 -14.87
N SER A 338 14.82 -11.63 -14.34
CA SER A 338 15.24 -13.01 -14.06
C SER A 338 14.38 -13.77 -13.04
N ALA A 339 13.56 -13.07 -12.25
CA ALA A 339 12.66 -13.71 -11.28
C ALA A 339 11.45 -14.40 -11.93
N PHE A 340 11.20 -14.16 -13.23
CA PHE A 340 10.01 -14.64 -13.92
C PHE A 340 10.35 -15.63 -15.04
N VAL A 341 9.53 -16.67 -15.17
CA VAL A 341 9.64 -17.67 -16.25
C VAL A 341 8.97 -17.13 -17.53
N PRO A 342 9.64 -17.20 -18.70
CA PRO A 342 9.08 -16.81 -19.98
C PRO A 342 7.77 -17.55 -20.26
N GLY A 343 6.81 -16.82 -20.83
CA GLY A 343 5.46 -17.34 -21.02
C GLY A 343 4.59 -17.34 -19.76
N GLY A 344 5.09 -16.83 -18.62
CA GLY A 344 4.26 -16.53 -17.43
C GLY A 344 3.76 -17.76 -16.68
N ARG A 345 4.49 -18.88 -16.72
CA ARG A 345 4.14 -20.11 -16.00
C ARG A 345 4.35 -19.93 -14.49
N VAL A 346 3.38 -20.37 -13.69
CA VAL A 346 3.44 -20.36 -12.22
C VAL A 346 3.08 -21.75 -11.68
N PRO A 347 3.69 -22.21 -10.57
CA PRO A 347 3.37 -23.52 -9.99
C PRO A 347 1.98 -23.53 -9.33
N CYS A 348 1.34 -24.70 -9.34
CA CYS A 348 0.10 -24.95 -8.60
C CYS A 348 0.34 -24.98 -7.08
N GLY A 349 -0.72 -24.79 -6.30
CA GLY A 349 -0.67 -25.00 -4.84
C GLY A 349 0.00 -23.89 -4.03
N THR A 350 0.26 -22.72 -4.61
CA THR A 350 0.91 -21.58 -3.93
C THR A 350 0.01 -20.89 -2.89
N SER A 351 -1.31 -21.06 -2.96
CA SER A 351 -2.25 -20.46 -2.00
C SER A 351 -2.07 -20.97 -0.57
N GLN A 352 -1.51 -22.16 -0.39
CA GLN A 352 -1.28 -22.75 0.94
C GLN A 352 -0.30 -21.94 1.79
N TYR A 353 0.56 -21.14 1.17
CA TYR A 353 1.58 -20.30 1.81
C TYR A 353 1.09 -18.91 2.19
N GLU A 354 -0.08 -18.45 1.71
CA GLU A 354 -0.51 -17.06 1.97
C GLU A 354 -0.88 -16.79 3.42
N LYS A 355 -1.53 -17.76 4.08
CA LYS A 355 -1.99 -17.70 5.49
C LYS A 355 -2.53 -16.32 5.94
N ARG A 356 -3.40 -15.71 5.13
CA ARG A 356 -3.82 -14.29 5.26
C ARG A 356 -4.44 -13.90 6.61
N GLY A 357 -5.08 -14.82 7.34
CA GLY A 357 -5.62 -14.56 8.67
C GLY A 357 -6.65 -13.42 8.75
N ILE A 358 -7.45 -13.20 7.69
CA ILE A 358 -8.35 -12.03 7.58
C ILE A 358 -9.74 -12.20 8.24
N ALA A 359 -10.07 -13.40 8.69
CA ALA A 359 -11.37 -13.68 9.30
C ALA A 359 -11.48 -13.00 10.68
N ILE A 360 -12.59 -12.32 10.94
CA ILE A 360 -12.87 -11.74 12.27
C ILE A 360 -13.22 -12.85 13.26
N ASN A 361 -14.04 -13.80 12.81
CA ASN A 361 -14.47 -14.96 13.59
C ASN A 361 -14.11 -16.24 12.83
N VAL A 362 -13.72 -17.26 13.57
CA VAL A 362 -13.46 -18.61 13.04
C VAL A 362 -14.38 -19.62 13.74
N PRO A 363 -14.90 -20.64 13.04
CA PRO A 363 -15.77 -21.63 13.65
C PRO A 363 -14.97 -22.49 14.64
N VAL A 364 -15.53 -22.71 15.82
CA VAL A 364 -15.03 -23.68 16.81
C VAL A 364 -15.94 -24.89 16.77
N VAL A 365 -15.37 -26.07 16.50
CA VAL A 365 -16.13 -27.32 16.43
C VAL A 365 -16.34 -27.85 17.84
N ASP A 366 -17.61 -28.03 18.22
CA ASP A 366 -18.01 -28.73 19.44
C ASP A 366 -18.12 -30.24 19.10
N MET A 367 -17.15 -31.02 19.56
CA MET A 367 -17.07 -32.44 19.23
C MET A 367 -18.15 -33.28 19.92
N ASP A 368 -18.72 -32.81 21.04
CA ASP A 368 -19.79 -33.52 21.76
C ASP A 368 -21.11 -33.47 20.98
N LYS A 369 -21.29 -32.42 20.15
CA LYS A 369 -22.46 -32.25 19.27
C LYS A 369 -22.20 -32.71 17.84
N CYS A 370 -20.97 -33.08 17.51
CA CYS A 370 -20.58 -33.41 16.15
C CYS A 370 -21.07 -34.79 15.72
N THR A 371 -21.91 -34.86 14.70
CA THR A 371 -22.40 -36.13 14.12
C THR A 371 -21.47 -36.72 13.05
N GLN A 372 -20.27 -36.15 12.88
CA GLN A 372 -19.26 -36.59 11.89
C GLN A 372 -19.76 -36.61 10.44
N CYS A 373 -20.77 -35.79 10.10
CA CYS A 373 -21.40 -35.79 8.78
C CYS A 373 -20.59 -35.10 7.65
N ASN A 374 -19.44 -34.49 7.95
CA ASN A 374 -18.57 -33.74 7.02
C ASN A 374 -19.22 -32.58 6.24
N LYS A 375 -20.48 -32.23 6.53
CA LYS A 375 -21.19 -31.11 5.86
C LYS A 375 -20.45 -29.78 5.98
N CYS A 376 -19.82 -29.52 7.13
CA CYS A 376 -19.03 -28.31 7.37
C CYS A 376 -17.84 -28.17 6.39
N SER A 377 -17.21 -29.28 6.01
CA SER A 377 -16.12 -29.29 5.02
C SER A 377 -16.65 -29.09 3.61
N LEU A 378 -17.79 -29.72 3.26
CA LEU A 378 -18.42 -29.61 1.95
C LEU A 378 -18.87 -28.19 1.62
N ILE A 379 -19.48 -27.49 2.59
CA ILE A 379 -20.00 -26.14 2.37
C ILE A 379 -18.92 -25.05 2.42
N CYS A 380 -17.71 -25.38 2.88
CA CYS A 380 -16.66 -24.39 3.06
C CYS A 380 -16.14 -23.91 1.70
N PRO A 381 -16.32 -22.62 1.33
CA PRO A 381 -15.92 -22.13 0.00
C PRO A 381 -14.40 -21.98 -0.16
N HIS A 382 -13.62 -22.20 0.91
CA HIS A 382 -12.16 -22.01 0.92
C HIS A 382 -11.39 -23.26 1.40
N ALA A 383 -12.06 -24.41 1.56
CA ALA A 383 -11.46 -25.63 2.12
C ALA A 383 -10.69 -25.41 3.44
N ALA A 384 -11.18 -24.48 4.29
CA ALA A 384 -10.59 -24.08 5.57
C ALA A 384 -10.98 -25.01 6.74
N VAL A 385 -12.07 -25.77 6.60
CA VAL A 385 -12.49 -26.82 7.54
C VAL A 385 -12.37 -28.15 6.82
N ARG A 386 -11.67 -29.11 7.42
CA ARG A 386 -11.41 -30.44 6.84
C ARG A 386 -11.57 -31.52 7.91
N PRO A 387 -12.16 -32.68 7.58
CA PRO A 387 -12.17 -33.83 8.46
C PRO A 387 -10.81 -34.54 8.41
N PHE A 388 -10.34 -35.02 9.56
CA PHE A 388 -9.15 -35.84 9.67
C PHE A 388 -9.51 -37.15 10.36
N LEU A 389 -9.20 -38.27 9.72
CA LEU A 389 -9.31 -39.60 10.30
C LEU A 389 -7.90 -40.09 10.62
N MET A 390 -7.68 -40.54 11.85
CA MET A 390 -6.37 -40.99 12.31
C MET A 390 -6.51 -42.28 13.12
N GLN A 391 -5.67 -43.27 12.82
CA GLN A 391 -5.57 -44.48 13.64
C GLN A 391 -4.98 -44.13 15.03
N PRO A 392 -5.42 -44.79 16.12
CA PRO A 392 -4.90 -44.52 17.46
C PRO A 392 -3.36 -44.60 17.56
N SER A 393 -2.73 -45.51 16.81
CA SER A 393 -1.27 -45.71 16.76
C SER A 393 -0.48 -44.50 16.26
N ARG A 394 -1.12 -43.54 15.58
CA ARG A 394 -0.46 -42.35 15.02
C ARG A 394 -0.66 -41.08 15.86
N ARG A 395 -1.27 -41.18 17.05
CA ARG A 395 -1.65 -40.03 17.89
C ARG A 395 -0.48 -39.43 18.70
N ALA A 396 0.66 -40.11 18.76
CA ALA A 396 1.80 -39.78 19.64
C ALA A 396 3.14 -39.53 18.91
N ALA A 397 3.13 -39.44 17.58
CA ALA A 397 4.25 -38.96 16.77
C ALA A 397 3.90 -37.57 16.22
#